data_AF-A0A432HHQ0-F1
#
_entry.id   AF-A0A432HHQ0-F1
#
_cell.length_a   1.000
_cell.length_b   1.000
_cell.length_c   1.000
_cell.angle_alpha   90.00
_cell.angle_beta   90.00
_cell.angle_gamma   90.00
#
_symmetry.space_group_name_H-M   'P 1'
#
loop_
_entity.id
_entity.type
_entity.pdbx_description
1 polymer ?
#
loop_
_entity_poly.entity_id
_entity_poly.type
_entity_poly.pdbx_seq_one_letter_code
_entity_poly.pdbx_strand_id
1 'polypeptide(L)'
;MQKISAIIGGGVIGGGWAARFLLNGWDVRLFDPDREATRKVKEILDNARRSLPGLANVALPEEGRLTFCNSIAEAVDGAEWIQESVPERLALKRRVYADIQETADRGAVLASSASGFKPSDLQAGAIFADQILVCHPFNPVYLLPLVEVV
;
A
#
# COMPACT_ATOMS: atom_id res chain seq x y z
N MET A 1 -11.58 -16.28 -4.71
CA MET A 1 -11.54 -15.12 -3.79
C MET A 1 -10.87 -13.98 -4.51
N GLN A 2 -11.33 -12.75 -4.32
CA GLN A 2 -10.59 -11.57 -4.78
C GLN A 2 -9.35 -11.39 -3.90
N LYS A 3 -8.26 -10.90 -4.50
CA LYS A 3 -6.99 -10.69 -3.80
C LYS A 3 -7.08 -9.47 -2.91
N ILE A 4 -6.41 -9.51 -1.75
CA ILE A 4 -6.44 -8.42 -0.77
C ILE A 4 -5.08 -7.74 -0.71
N SER A 5 -5.09 -6.41 -0.83
CA SER A 5 -3.95 -5.55 -0.55
C SER A 5 -4.22 -4.68 0.68
N ALA A 6 -3.28 -4.65 1.62
CA ALA A 6 -3.29 -3.78 2.78
C ALA A 6 -2.44 -2.54 2.50
N ILE A 7 -2.95 -1.35 2.78
CA ILE A 7 -2.26 -0.08 2.62
C ILE A 7 -2.09 0.56 3.99
N ILE A 8 -0.84 0.75 4.41
CA ILE A 8 -0.50 1.33 5.71
C ILE A 8 0.00 2.76 5.49
N GLY A 9 -0.89 3.73 5.74
CA GLY A 9 -0.70 5.15 5.46
C GLY A 9 -1.48 5.62 4.22
N GLY A 10 -2.58 6.35 4.41
CA GLY A 10 -3.45 6.95 3.40
C GLY A 10 -3.06 8.38 2.96
N GLY A 11 -1.76 8.69 2.96
CA GLY A 11 -1.23 9.91 2.38
C GLY A 11 -1.29 9.92 0.85
N VAL A 12 -0.54 10.82 0.20
CA VAL A 12 -0.51 10.95 -1.28
C VAL A 12 -0.07 9.63 -1.94
N ILE A 13 1.01 9.02 -1.45
CA ILE A 13 1.57 7.79 -2.04
C ILE A 13 0.67 6.59 -1.76
N GLY A 14 0.27 6.38 -0.50
CA GLY A 14 -0.57 5.24 -0.16
C GLY A 14 -2.00 5.33 -0.73
N GLY A 15 -2.58 6.52 -0.81
CA GLY A 15 -3.83 6.73 -1.57
C GLY A 15 -3.67 6.43 -3.06
N GLY A 16 -2.49 6.71 -3.63
CA GLY A 16 -2.15 6.34 -5.00
C GLY A 16 -2.03 4.82 -5.20
N TRP A 17 -1.41 4.11 -4.26
CA TRP A 17 -1.37 2.64 -4.27
C TRP A 17 -2.75 2.02 -4.07
N ALA A 18 -3.54 2.54 -3.13
CA ALA A 18 -4.92 2.14 -2.93
C ALA A 18 -5.71 2.25 -4.25
N ALA A 19 -5.60 3.39 -4.95
CA ALA A 19 -6.23 3.56 -6.25
C ALA A 19 -5.71 2.58 -7.30
N ARG A 20 -4.40 2.33 -7.35
CA ARG A 20 -3.79 1.41 -8.32
C ARG A 20 -4.30 -0.03 -8.12
N PHE A 21 -4.34 -0.53 -6.89
CA PHE A 21 -4.85 -1.88 -6.59
C PHE A 21 -6.37 -1.97 -6.80
N LEU A 22 -7.13 -1.03 -6.23
CA LEU A 22 -8.59 -1.04 -6.25
C LEU A 22 -9.16 -1.04 -7.67
N LEU A 23 -8.64 -0.15 -8.53
CA LEU A 23 -9.07 -0.04 -9.93
C LEU A 23 -8.59 -1.18 -10.83
N ASN A 24 -7.71 -2.04 -10.31
CA ASN A 24 -7.28 -3.28 -10.97
C ASN A 24 -7.91 -4.53 -10.32
N GLY A 25 -9.03 -4.37 -9.59
CA GLY A 25 -9.87 -5.45 -9.11
C GLY A 25 -9.39 -6.16 -7.85
N TRP A 26 -8.47 -5.53 -7.09
CA TRP A 26 -8.09 -6.01 -5.77
C TRP A 26 -8.96 -5.35 -4.69
N ASP A 27 -9.30 -6.12 -3.67
CA ASP A 27 -9.81 -5.55 -2.43
C ASP A 27 -8.69 -4.79 -1.73
N VAL A 28 -9.01 -3.60 -1.23
CA VAL A 28 -8.06 -2.73 -0.55
C VAL A 28 -8.51 -2.52 0.88
N ARG A 29 -7.65 -2.83 1.83
CA ARG A 29 -7.82 -2.50 3.25
C ARG A 29 -6.83 -1.41 3.60
N LEU A 30 -7.30 -0.28 4.10
CA LEU A 30 -6.45 0.86 4.41
C LEU A 30 -6.52 1.20 5.89
N PHE A 31 -5.35 1.36 6.50
CA PHE A 31 -5.22 1.93 7.84
C PHE A 31 -4.38 3.20 7.79
N ASP A 32 -4.87 4.26 8.45
CA ASP A 32 -4.12 5.48 8.73
C ASP A 32 -4.63 6.09 10.06
N PRO A 33 -3.74 6.54 10.97
CA PRO A 33 -4.15 7.20 12.20
C PRO A 33 -4.75 8.61 12.01
N ASP A 34 -4.54 9.25 10.86
CA ASP A 34 -5.09 10.56 10.51
C ASP A 34 -6.58 10.47 10.18
N ARG A 35 -7.40 11.22 10.92
CA ARG A 35 -8.86 11.30 10.72
C ARG A 35 -9.25 11.81 9.34
N GLU A 36 -8.37 12.59 8.69
CA GLU A 36 -8.57 13.11 7.34
C GLU A 36 -8.20 12.13 6.23
N ALA A 37 -7.56 10.99 6.55
CA ALA A 37 -7.08 10.04 5.55
C ALA A 37 -8.21 9.51 4.65
N THR A 38 -9.39 9.25 5.21
CA THR A 38 -10.56 8.82 4.44
C THR A 38 -10.93 9.83 3.36
N ARG A 39 -10.96 11.13 3.69
CA ARG A 39 -11.27 12.19 2.73
C ARG A 39 -10.19 12.28 1.64
N LYS A 40 -8.91 12.31 2.05
CA LYS A 40 -7.76 12.41 1.14
C LYS A 40 -7.71 11.25 0.14
N VAL A 41 -7.88 10.02 0.62
CA VAL A 41 -7.88 8.80 -0.22
C VAL A 41 -9.04 8.83 -1.21
N LYS A 42 -10.23 9.25 -0.79
CA LYS A 42 -11.39 9.39 -1.68
C LYS A 42 -11.14 10.41 -2.80
N GLU A 43 -10.56 11.56 -2.49
CA GLU A 43 -10.18 12.56 -3.50
C GLU A 43 -9.17 12.00 -4.53
N ILE A 44 -8.19 11.24 -4.06
CA ILE A 44 -7.22 10.56 -4.95
C ILE A 44 -7.91 9.53 -5.83
N LEU A 45 -8.81 8.72 -5.26
CA LEU A 45 -9.58 7.72 -6.00
C LEU A 45 -10.48 8.35 -7.06
N ASP A 46 -11.16 9.45 -6.76
CA ASP A 46 -12.01 10.15 -7.71
C ASP A 46 -11.20 10.74 -8.88
N ASN A 47 -9.96 11.18 -8.61
CA ASN A 47 -9.02 11.58 -9.67
C ASN A 47 -8.58 10.38 -10.51
N ALA A 48 -8.26 9.25 -9.87
CA ALA A 48 -7.82 8.04 -10.52
C ALA A 48 -8.91 7.42 -11.41
N ARG A 49 -10.15 7.33 -10.93
CA ARG A 49 -11.31 6.83 -11.70
C ARG A 49 -11.58 7.66 -12.96
N ARG A 50 -11.31 8.97 -12.91
CA ARG A 50 -11.43 9.85 -14.09
C ARG A 50 -10.29 9.70 -15.07
N SER A 51 -9.07 9.51 -14.58
CA SER A 51 -7.85 9.63 -15.39
C SER A 51 -7.36 8.28 -15.95
N LEU A 52 -7.41 7.23 -15.13
CA LEU A 52 -6.83 5.93 -15.45
C LEU A 52 -7.47 5.26 -16.69
N PRO A 53 -8.82 5.28 -16.88
CA PRO A 53 -9.43 4.71 -18.08
C PRO A 53 -8.94 5.36 -19.38
N GLY A 54 -8.55 6.64 -19.34
CA GLY A 54 -8.03 7.36 -20.50
C GLY A 54 -6.62 6.93 -20.94
N LEU A 55 -5.91 6.18 -20.11
CA LEU A 55 -4.57 5.64 -20.42
C LEU A 55 -4.61 4.17 -20.85
N ALA A 56 -5.71 3.46 -20.58
CA ALA A 56 -5.81 2.04 -20.83
C ALA A 56 -6.29 1.77 -22.26
N ASN A 57 -5.59 0.88 -22.98
CA ASN A 57 -6.03 0.37 -24.28
C ASN A 57 -7.06 -0.78 -24.14
N VAL A 58 -7.41 -1.14 -22.90
CA VAL A 58 -8.36 -2.19 -22.54
C VAL A 58 -9.27 -1.68 -21.44
N ALA A 59 -10.48 -2.24 -21.35
CA ALA A 59 -11.37 -1.96 -20.23
C ALA A 59 -10.68 -2.39 -18.91
N LEU A 60 -10.78 -1.54 -17.90
CA LEU A 60 -10.38 -1.91 -16.54
C LEU A 60 -11.29 -3.03 -16.03
N PRO A 61 -10.78 -3.92 -15.16
CA PRO A 61 -11.62 -4.92 -14.50
C PRO A 61 -12.67 -4.24 -13.59
N GLU A 62 -13.58 -5.04 -13.04
CA GLU A 62 -14.46 -4.59 -11.98
C GLU A 62 -13.62 -4.07 -10.79
N GLU A 63 -14.00 -2.89 -10.28
CA GLU A 63 -13.33 -2.28 -9.14
C GLU A 63 -13.50 -3.14 -7.89
N GLY A 64 -12.44 -3.32 -7.11
CA GLY A 64 -12.51 -4.05 -5.84
C GLY A 64 -13.21 -3.26 -4.73
N ARG A 65 -13.23 -3.82 -3.51
CA ARG A 65 -13.83 -3.19 -2.33
C ARG A 65 -12.78 -2.48 -1.48
N LEU A 66 -13.00 -1.18 -1.24
CA LEU A 66 -12.21 -0.41 -0.29
C LEU A 66 -12.81 -0.50 1.13
N THR A 67 -11.97 -0.87 2.10
CA THR A 67 -12.31 -0.90 3.54
C THR A 67 -11.33 -0.04 4.30
N PHE A 68 -11.83 0.88 5.15
CA PHE A 68 -11.00 1.59 6.11
C PHE A 68 -11.01 0.81 7.42
N CYS A 69 -9.84 0.37 7.86
CA CYS A 69 -9.63 -0.42 9.05
C CYS A 69 -9.26 0.47 10.24
N ASN A 70 -9.53 0.00 11.46
CA ASN A 70 -9.25 0.73 12.70
C ASN A 70 -7.88 0.40 13.29
N SER A 71 -7.17 -0.58 12.74
CA SER A 71 -5.84 -1.01 13.18
C SER A 71 -5.03 -1.59 12.02
N ILE A 72 -3.71 -1.67 12.20
CA ILE A 72 -2.80 -2.37 11.28
C ILE A 72 -3.18 -3.85 11.20
N ALA A 73 -3.41 -4.51 12.35
CA ALA A 73 -3.77 -5.92 12.41
C ALA A 73 -5.00 -6.25 11.55
N GLU A 74 -6.08 -5.46 11.67
CA GLU A 74 -7.29 -5.62 10.85
C GLU A 74 -7.01 -5.45 9.34
N ALA A 75 -6.11 -4.51 8.98
CA ALA A 75 -5.78 -4.26 7.59
C ALA A 75 -4.98 -5.41 6.96
N VAL A 76 -4.05 -6.03 7.71
CA VAL A 76 -3.10 -7.01 7.17
C VAL A 76 -3.54 -8.47 7.30
N ASP A 77 -4.54 -8.77 8.13
CA ASP A 77 -5.06 -10.12 8.33
C ASP A 77 -5.55 -10.75 7.01
N GLY A 78 -4.87 -11.81 6.56
CA GLY A 78 -5.14 -12.48 5.28
C GLY A 78 -4.83 -11.67 4.02
N ALA A 79 -4.04 -10.58 4.12
CA ALA A 79 -3.61 -9.80 2.97
C ALA A 79 -2.44 -10.49 2.22
N GLU A 80 -2.54 -10.59 0.89
CA GLU A 80 -1.46 -11.13 0.04
C GLU A 80 -0.34 -10.12 -0.16
N TRP A 81 -0.70 -8.83 -0.18
CA TRP A 81 0.22 -7.71 -0.41
C TRP A 81 0.00 -6.65 0.66
N ILE A 82 1.08 -6.13 1.24
CA ILE A 82 1.06 -5.08 2.25
C ILE A 82 1.96 -3.97 1.75
N GLN A 83 1.39 -2.82 1.40
CA GLN A 83 2.11 -1.64 0.98
C GLN A 83 2.21 -0.65 2.14
N GLU A 84 3.44 -0.41 2.60
CA GLU A 84 3.71 0.61 3.60
C GLU A 84 4.06 1.95 2.93
N SER A 85 3.35 3.00 3.31
CA SER A 85 3.50 4.38 2.82
C SER A 85 3.46 5.41 3.96
N VAL A 86 3.97 5.06 5.14
CA VAL A 86 4.13 5.96 6.28
C VAL A 86 5.29 6.94 6.05
N PRO A 87 5.38 8.05 6.82
CA PRO A 87 6.44 9.05 6.65
C PRO A 87 7.86 8.46 6.65
N GLU A 88 8.77 9.13 5.94
CA GLU A 88 10.16 8.69 5.70
C GLU A 88 11.03 8.82 6.97
N ARG A 89 10.75 7.98 7.96
CA ARG A 89 11.42 7.92 9.26
C ARG A 89 11.72 6.45 9.58
N LEU A 90 12.99 6.05 9.53
CA LEU A 90 13.41 4.66 9.67
C LEU A 90 12.87 3.97 10.93
N ALA A 91 12.94 4.63 12.08
CA ALA A 91 12.42 4.09 13.34
C ALA A 91 10.90 3.87 13.32
N LEU A 92 10.14 4.74 12.65
CA LEU A 92 8.70 4.58 12.50
C LEU A 92 8.38 3.39 11.58
N LYS A 93 9.05 3.30 10.43
CA LYS A 93 8.87 2.20 9.48
C LYS A 93 9.16 0.84 10.12
N ARG A 94 10.28 0.71 10.83
CA ARG A 94 10.63 -0.53 11.55
C ARG A 94 9.59 -0.92 12.61
N ARG A 95 9.07 0.06 13.36
CA ARG A 95 7.97 -0.19 14.31
C ARG A 95 6.72 -0.69 13.59
N VAL A 96 6.33 -0.03 12.50
CA VAL A 96 5.19 -0.44 11.69
C VAL A 96 5.40 -1.84 11.10
N TYR A 97 6.61 -2.22 10.67
CA TYR A 97 6.88 -3.57 10.19
C TYR A 97 6.74 -4.62 11.29
N ALA A 98 7.16 -4.32 12.52
CA ALA A 98 6.91 -5.21 13.65
C ALA A 98 5.40 -5.38 13.88
N ASP A 99 4.65 -4.28 13.97
CA ASP A 99 3.19 -4.30 14.15
C ASP A 99 2.47 -5.08 13.02
N ILE A 100 2.98 -4.97 11.77
CA ILE A 100 2.47 -5.73 10.62
C ILE A 100 2.76 -7.23 10.79
N GLN A 101 4.01 -7.59 11.11
CA GLN A 101 4.47 -8.98 11.17
C GLN A 101 3.89 -9.77 12.35
N GLU A 102 3.26 -9.11 13.33
CA GLU A 102 2.50 -9.77 14.39
C GLU A 102 1.25 -10.49 13.87
N THR A 103 0.62 -9.99 12.80
CA THR A 103 -0.66 -10.51 12.28
C THR A 103 -0.59 -10.96 10.83
N ALA A 104 0.28 -10.36 10.01
CA ALA A 104 0.39 -10.69 8.59
C ALA A 104 0.81 -12.15 8.37
N ASP A 105 0.25 -12.75 7.32
CA ASP A 105 0.64 -14.09 6.89
C ASP A 105 2.13 -14.12 6.53
N ARG A 106 2.82 -15.23 6.87
CA ARG A 106 4.24 -15.44 6.55
C ARG A 106 4.54 -15.41 5.04
N GLY A 107 3.54 -15.66 4.20
CA GLY A 107 3.63 -15.60 2.74
C GLY A 107 3.31 -14.24 2.13
N ALA A 108 2.83 -13.27 2.92
CA ALA A 108 2.47 -11.94 2.41
C ALA A 108 3.71 -11.14 2.00
N VAL A 109 3.60 -10.35 0.94
CA VAL A 109 4.65 -9.40 0.56
C VAL A 109 4.52 -8.12 1.39
N LEU A 110 5.60 -7.68 2.03
CA LEU A 110 5.67 -6.39 2.72
C LEU A 110 6.53 -5.41 1.91
N ALA A 111 5.87 -4.55 1.14
CA ALA A 111 6.51 -3.61 0.22
C ALA A 111 6.56 -2.20 0.82
N SER A 112 7.75 -1.62 0.98
CA SER A 112 7.91 -0.23 1.42
C SER A 112 7.92 0.73 0.23
N SER A 113 7.26 1.87 0.39
CA SER A 113 7.32 3.00 -0.55
C SER A 113 8.50 3.94 -0.28
N ALA A 114 9.47 3.53 0.55
CA ALA A 114 10.65 4.33 0.88
C ALA A 114 11.44 4.69 -0.39
N SER A 115 11.99 5.90 -0.41
CA SER A 115 12.76 6.41 -1.56
C SER A 115 14.27 6.50 -1.29
N GLY A 116 14.67 6.57 -0.02
CA GLY A 116 16.07 6.79 0.37
C GLY A 116 16.72 5.70 1.22
N PHE A 117 15.93 4.81 1.82
CA PHE A 117 16.45 3.76 2.69
C PHE A 117 16.83 2.51 1.91
N LYS A 118 17.96 1.90 2.29
CA LYS A 118 18.35 0.60 1.73
C LYS A 118 17.43 -0.49 2.28
N PRO A 119 17.13 -1.55 1.50
CA PRO A 119 16.39 -2.71 2.02
C PRO A 119 17.01 -3.28 3.30
N SER A 120 18.35 -3.36 3.37
CA SER A 120 19.05 -3.83 4.57
C SER A 120 18.78 -3.00 5.82
N ASP A 121 18.56 -1.69 5.67
CA ASP A 121 18.22 -0.82 6.79
C ASP A 121 16.77 -1.06 7.23
N LEU A 122 15.85 -1.26 6.28
CA LEU A 122 14.44 -1.54 6.56
C LEU A 122 14.24 -2.91 7.20
N GLN A 123 15.00 -3.91 6.76
CA GLN A 123 14.96 -5.30 7.21
C GLN A 123 15.58 -5.52 8.60
N ALA A 124 16.45 -4.61 9.04
CA ALA A 124 17.18 -4.79 10.29
C ALA A 124 16.25 -4.87 11.51
N GLY A 125 16.30 -6.01 12.21
CA GLY A 125 15.48 -6.29 13.38
C GLY A 125 14.05 -6.75 13.07
N ALA A 126 13.71 -6.98 11.80
CA ALA A 126 12.42 -7.56 11.43
C ALA A 126 12.34 -9.04 11.83
N ILE A 127 11.13 -9.49 12.19
CA ILE A 127 10.83 -10.90 12.47
C ILE A 127 11.01 -11.72 11.20
N PHE A 128 10.54 -11.16 10.08
CA PHE A 128 10.53 -11.79 8.77
C PHE A 128 11.18 -10.88 7.72
N ALA A 129 12.51 -10.77 7.76
CA ALA A 129 13.27 -9.86 6.89
C ALA A 129 13.07 -10.13 5.38
N ASP A 130 12.91 -11.39 5.00
CA ASP A 130 12.71 -11.85 3.61
C ASP A 130 11.35 -11.48 3.00
N GLN A 131 10.37 -11.07 3.82
CA GLN A 131 9.10 -10.52 3.31
C GLN A 131 9.21 -9.04 2.92
N ILE A 132 10.26 -8.35 3.37
CA ILE A 132 10.41 -6.91 3.20
C ILE A 132 11.21 -6.60 1.93
N LEU A 133 10.62 -5.81 1.04
CA LEU A 133 11.30 -5.25 -0.13
C LEU A 133 10.90 -3.79 -0.36
N VAL A 134 11.68 -3.07 -1.15
CA VAL A 134 11.33 -1.71 -1.57
C VAL A 134 10.58 -1.78 -2.89
N CYS A 135 9.37 -1.21 -2.93
CA CYS A 135 8.59 -0.94 -4.13
C CYS A 135 8.38 0.57 -4.22
N HIS A 136 9.39 1.28 -4.73
CA HIS A 136 9.36 2.74 -4.80
C HIS A 136 8.59 3.20 -6.04
N PRO A 137 7.45 3.90 -5.88
CA PRO A 137 6.64 4.36 -7.00
C PRO A 137 7.03 5.76 -7.44
N PHE A 138 6.56 6.16 -8.62
CA PHE A 138 6.59 7.55 -9.07
C PHE A 138 5.19 8.17 -8.98
N ASN A 139 5.10 9.43 -8.52
CA ASN A 139 3.83 10.12 -8.33
C ASN A 139 3.37 10.83 -9.63
N PRO A 140 2.11 10.67 -10.09
CA PRO A 140 1.00 9.92 -9.49
C PRO A 140 1.09 8.40 -9.67
N VAL A 141 1.05 7.65 -8.56
CA VAL A 141 1.25 6.19 -8.50
C VAL A 141 0.27 5.41 -9.38
N TYR A 142 -0.97 5.89 -9.48
CA TYR A 142 -2.00 5.23 -10.30
C TYR A 142 -1.85 5.50 -11.80
N LEU A 143 -1.08 6.50 -12.24
CA LEU A 143 -0.87 6.83 -13.66
C LEU A 143 0.50 6.38 -14.17
N LEU A 144 1.54 6.56 -13.37
CA LEU A 144 2.89 6.20 -13.79
C LEU A 144 3.10 4.68 -13.62
N PRO A 145 3.59 3.97 -14.65
CA PRO A 145 3.75 2.52 -14.58
C PRO A 145 5.05 2.09 -13.89
N LEU A 146 6.01 3.01 -13.72
CA LEU A 146 7.33 2.69 -13.17
C LEU A 146 7.25 2.47 -11.66
N VAL A 147 7.80 1.33 -11.22
CA VAL A 147 8.05 0.99 -9.82
C VAL A 147 9.45 0.41 -9.74
N GLU A 148 10.31 0.97 -8.90
CA GLU A 148 11.63 0.41 -8.62
C GLU A 148 11.49 -0.67 -7.54
N VAL A 149 11.91 -1.89 -7.87
CA VAL A 149 11.87 -3.06 -6.97
C VAL A 149 13.30 -3.36 -6.52
N VAL A 150 13.56 -3.26 -5.21
CA VAL A 150 14.89 -3.40 -4.60
C VAL A 150 14.85 -4.32 -3.38
#